data_AF-A0A7D5V4T5-F1
#
_entry.id   AF-A0A7D5V4T5-F1
#
_cell.length_a   1.000
_cell.length_b   1.000
_cell.length_c   1.000
_cell.angle_alpha   90.00
_cell.angle_beta   90.00
_cell.angle_gamma   90.00
#
_symmetry.space_group_name_H-M   'P 1'
#
loop_
_entity.id
_entity.type
_entity.pdbx_description
1 polymer ?
#
loop_
_entity_poly.entity_id
_entity_poly.type
_entity_poly.pdbx_seq_one_letter_code
_entity_poly.pdbx_strand_id
1 'polypeptide(L)'
;MSPNRNTSSPIPIAIVGSSCRLPGQSCTASKLYDLLREPRDVRRSFNPDILNLDRFYNKNADAPRSTNIQNKGYLLDEDSRVFNASFFGVSPYEAESMDPQLRVILEAVYKSFESAG
;
A
#
# COMPACT_ATOMS: atom_id res chain seq x y z
N MET A 1 -15.36 16.08 46.29
CA MET A 1 -15.07 15.78 44.87
C MET A 1 -14.61 14.34 44.78
N SER A 2 -15.49 13.43 44.39
CA SER A 2 -15.14 12.01 44.20
C SER A 2 -14.38 11.86 42.88
N PRO A 3 -13.29 11.06 42.82
CA PRO A 3 -12.54 10.85 41.60
C PRO A 3 -13.34 9.96 40.64
N ASN A 4 -13.46 10.43 39.39
CA ASN A 4 -14.14 9.75 38.30
C ASN A 4 -13.30 8.53 37.87
N ARG A 5 -13.61 7.33 38.40
CA ARG A 5 -12.98 6.07 37.97
C ARG A 5 -13.62 5.60 36.67
N ASN A 6 -13.14 6.12 35.54
CA ASN A 6 -13.30 5.44 34.25
C ASN A 6 -12.40 4.21 34.23
N THR A 7 -12.83 3.14 34.91
CA THR A 7 -12.22 1.79 34.82
C THR A 7 -13.06 0.93 33.88
N SER A 8 -13.32 1.38 32.66
CA SER A 8 -13.80 0.46 31.62
C SER A 8 -12.59 -0.25 31.05
N SER A 9 -12.45 -1.55 31.32
CA SER A 9 -11.52 -2.39 30.58
C SER A 9 -11.73 -2.16 29.07
N PRO A 10 -10.66 -2.02 28.28
CA PRO A 10 -10.79 -1.77 26.85
C PRO A 10 -11.63 -2.87 26.19
N ILE A 11 -12.63 -2.46 25.42
CA ILE A 11 -13.50 -3.39 24.69
C ILE A 11 -12.64 -4.06 23.60
N PRO A 12 -12.60 -5.41 23.54
CA PRO A 12 -11.88 -6.10 22.48
C PRO A 12 -12.54 -5.82 21.13
N ILE A 13 -11.74 -5.44 20.12
CA ILE A 13 -12.19 -5.17 18.76
C ILE A 13 -11.80 -6.36 17.88
N ALA A 14 -12.79 -7.01 17.28
CA ALA A 14 -12.56 -8.11 16.36
C ALA A 14 -12.17 -7.58 14.97
N ILE A 15 -11.14 -8.16 14.36
CA ILE A 15 -10.81 -7.96 12.95
C ILE A 15 -11.59 -8.99 12.16
N VAL A 16 -12.67 -8.56 11.51
CA VAL A 16 -13.60 -9.45 10.80
C VAL A 16 -13.22 -9.67 9.33
N GLY A 17 -12.45 -8.77 8.73
CA GLY A 17 -11.99 -8.87 7.36
C GLY A 17 -10.70 -8.10 7.16
N SER A 18 -9.92 -8.47 6.14
CA SER A 18 -8.69 -7.78 5.81
C SER A 18 -8.39 -7.89 4.32
N SER A 19 -7.68 -6.90 3.80
CA SER A 19 -7.09 -6.96 2.47
C SER A 19 -5.74 -6.26 2.52
N CYS A 20 -4.87 -6.60 1.59
CA CYS A 20 -3.61 -5.90 1.42
C CYS A 20 -3.23 -5.87 -0.05
N ARG A 21 -2.52 -4.82 -0.45
CA ARG A 21 -1.74 -4.79 -1.69
C ARG A 21 -0.33 -4.44 -1.28
N LEU A 22 0.54 -5.44 -1.31
CA LEU A 22 1.93 -5.34 -0.88
C LEU A 22 2.83 -5.99 -1.94
N PRO A 23 4.13 -5.67 -1.93
CA PRO A 23 5.09 -6.25 -2.87
C PRO A 23 5.18 -7.78 -2.76
N GLY A 24 5.63 -8.42 -3.82
CA GLY A 24 5.86 -9.86 -3.83
C GLY A 24 4.61 -10.68 -4.13
N GLN A 25 3.65 -10.08 -4.83
CA GLN A 25 2.32 -10.61 -5.15
C GLN A 25 1.43 -10.80 -3.92
N SER A 26 1.71 -10.04 -2.86
CA SER A 26 1.00 -10.08 -1.58
C SER A 26 -0.31 -9.28 -1.66
N CYS A 27 -1.28 -9.79 -2.43
CA CYS A 27 -2.59 -9.18 -2.63
C CYS A 27 -3.71 -9.73 -1.71
N THR A 28 -3.37 -10.65 -0.81
CA THR A 28 -4.26 -11.23 0.20
C THR A 28 -3.50 -11.52 1.49
N ALA A 29 -4.21 -11.65 2.61
CA ALA A 29 -3.61 -12.02 3.90
C ALA A 29 -2.85 -13.36 3.84
N SER A 30 -3.37 -14.35 3.10
CA SER A 30 -2.69 -15.64 2.90
C SER A 30 -1.37 -15.47 2.15
N LYS A 31 -1.35 -14.72 1.04
CA LYS A 31 -0.11 -14.52 0.27
C LYS A 31 0.92 -13.71 1.04
N LEU A 32 0.47 -12.73 1.83
CA LEU A 32 1.34 -12.01 2.75
C LEU A 32 1.92 -12.95 3.80
N TYR A 33 1.09 -13.82 4.39
CA TYR A 33 1.55 -14.80 5.36
C TYR A 33 2.59 -15.75 4.76
N ASP A 34 2.37 -16.24 3.55
CA ASP A 34 3.33 -17.09 2.83
C ASP A 34 4.66 -16.37 2.62
N LEU A 35 4.63 -15.10 2.22
CA LEU A 35 5.83 -14.27 2.07
C LEU A 35 6.56 -14.04 3.41
N LEU A 36 5.82 -13.86 4.50
CA LEU A 36 6.41 -13.68 5.82
C LEU A 36 7.00 -14.99 6.37
N ARG A 37 6.39 -16.12 6.05
CA ARG A 37 6.86 -17.46 6.46
C ARG A 37 8.10 -17.88 5.66
N GLU A 38 8.15 -17.54 4.38
CA GLU A 38 9.25 -17.83 3.47
C GLU A 38 9.73 -16.53 2.78
N PRO A 39 10.52 -15.69 3.49
CA PRO A 39 10.95 -14.40 2.99
C PRO A 39 11.82 -14.53 1.74
N ARG A 40 11.54 -13.69 0.74
CA ARG A 40 12.33 -13.55 -0.48
C ARG A 40 12.51 -12.07 -0.82
N ASP A 41 13.54 -11.75 -1.62
CA ASP A 41 13.73 -10.39 -2.10
C ASP A 41 12.64 -10.04 -3.12
N VAL A 42 11.70 -9.20 -2.69
CA VAL A 42 10.57 -8.71 -3.51
C VAL A 42 10.80 -7.29 -3.99
N ARG A 43 12.01 -6.74 -3.81
CA ARG A 43 12.34 -5.40 -4.31
C ARG A 43 12.42 -5.41 -5.82
N ARG A 44 11.91 -4.35 -6.44
CA ARG A 44 11.95 -4.15 -7.89
C ARG A 44 12.45 -2.77 -8.24
N SER A 45 13.00 -2.65 -9.45
CA SER A 45 13.46 -1.36 -9.96
C SER A 45 12.31 -0.42 -10.21
N PHE A 46 12.55 0.87 -10.01
CA PHE A 46 11.58 1.90 -10.36
C PHE A 46 11.43 1.98 -11.88
N ASN A 47 10.21 2.18 -12.35
CA ASN A 47 9.97 2.40 -13.77
C ASN A 47 10.56 3.76 -14.17
N PRO A 48 11.53 3.82 -15.11
CA PRO A 48 12.18 5.07 -15.50
C PRO A 48 11.23 6.10 -16.14
N ASP A 49 10.10 5.65 -16.71
CA ASP A 49 9.07 6.54 -17.27
C ASP A 49 8.27 7.26 -16.18
N ILE A 50 8.23 6.70 -14.97
CA ILE A 50 7.52 7.27 -13.82
C ILE A 50 8.52 8.01 -12.92
N LEU A 51 9.60 7.33 -12.55
CA LEU A 51 10.65 7.86 -11.69
C LEU A 51 12.00 7.26 -12.10
N ASN A 52 12.76 8.04 -12.86
CA ASN A 52 14.15 7.71 -13.18
C ASN A 52 15.04 8.01 -11.97
N LEU A 53 15.14 7.04 -11.05
CA LEU A 53 15.93 7.16 -9.83
C LEU A 53 17.43 7.35 -10.11
N ASP A 54 17.92 6.81 -11.23
CA ASP A 54 19.33 6.90 -11.61
C ASP A 54 19.79 8.35 -11.83
N ARG A 55 18.87 9.25 -12.24
CA ARG A 55 19.15 10.71 -12.34
C ARG A 55 19.40 11.38 -10.99
N PHE A 56 18.88 10.79 -9.91
CA PHE A 56 18.98 11.32 -8.56
C PHE A 56 19.99 10.55 -7.72
N TYR A 57 20.62 9.50 -8.26
CA TYR A 57 21.53 8.66 -7.50
C TYR A 57 22.85 9.38 -7.19
N ASN A 58 23.22 9.41 -5.92
CA ASN A 58 24.54 9.86 -5.47
C ASN A 58 25.05 8.95 -4.35
N LYS A 59 26.32 8.55 -4.42
CA LYS A 59 26.95 7.73 -3.38
C LYS A 59 27.04 8.48 -2.03
N ASN A 60 27.18 9.81 -2.06
CA ASN A 60 27.17 10.64 -0.87
C ASN A 60 25.73 10.91 -0.41
N ALA A 61 25.37 10.41 0.78
CA ALA A 61 24.03 10.56 1.34
C ALA A 61 23.65 12.03 1.65
N ASP A 62 24.65 12.88 1.93
CA ASP A 62 24.44 14.29 2.27
C ASP A 62 24.40 15.21 1.05
N ALA A 63 24.55 14.66 -0.16
CA ALA A 63 24.53 15.47 -1.36
C ALA A 63 23.10 16.02 -1.60
N PRO A 64 22.96 17.34 -1.81
CA PRO A 64 21.65 17.96 -1.95
C PRO A 64 20.91 17.43 -3.18
N ARG A 65 19.58 17.29 -3.08
CA ARG A 65 18.68 16.85 -4.16
C ARG A 65 19.02 15.48 -4.75
N SER A 66 19.63 14.61 -3.96
CA SER A 66 20.03 13.27 -4.39
C SER A 66 19.56 12.20 -3.40
N THR A 67 19.64 10.94 -3.83
CA THR A 67 19.37 9.77 -3.01
C THR A 67 20.53 8.79 -3.14
N ASN A 68 20.93 8.16 -2.03
CA ASN A 68 21.89 7.07 -2.04
C ASN A 68 21.22 5.69 -2.20
N ILE A 69 19.89 5.67 -2.30
CA ILE A 69 19.11 4.45 -2.50
C ILE A 69 19.36 3.97 -3.94
N GLN A 70 19.85 2.75 -4.06
CA GLN A 70 19.95 2.08 -5.36
C GLN A 70 18.56 1.92 -5.98
N ASN A 71 18.44 1.88 -7.31
CA ASN A 71 17.19 1.78 -8.06
C ASN A 71 16.44 0.45 -7.82
N LYS A 72 16.02 0.21 -6.57
CA LYS A 72 15.27 -0.96 -6.07
C LYS A 72 14.47 -0.54 -4.85
N GLY A 73 13.17 -0.79 -4.89
CA GLY A 73 12.25 -0.52 -3.79
C GLY A 73 11.20 -1.61 -3.63
N TYR A 74 10.48 -1.55 -2.52
CA TYR A 74 9.32 -2.40 -2.25
C TYR A 74 8.10 -1.85 -2.99
N LEU A 75 7.96 -2.21 -4.27
CA LEU A 75 6.94 -1.67 -5.17
C LEU A 75 5.84 -2.69 -5.46
N LEU A 76 4.58 -2.23 -5.56
CA LEU A 76 3.42 -3.05 -5.92
C LEU A 76 3.59 -3.69 -7.28
N ASP A 77 3.31 -5.01 -7.37
CA ASP A 77 3.46 -5.80 -8.60
C ASP A 77 2.70 -5.24 -9.79
N GLU A 78 1.53 -4.70 -9.50
CA GLU A 78 0.58 -4.15 -10.45
C GLU A 78 0.76 -2.62 -10.59
N ASP A 79 0.37 -2.08 -11.74
CA ASP A 79 0.39 -0.63 -11.97
C ASP A 79 -0.68 0.06 -11.11
N SER A 80 -0.26 0.93 -10.20
CA SER A 80 -1.14 1.66 -9.30
C SER A 80 -2.07 2.65 -10.00
N ARG A 81 -1.84 2.95 -11.28
CA ARG A 81 -2.73 3.78 -12.10
C ARG A 81 -3.97 3.04 -12.58
N VAL A 82 -3.93 1.70 -12.61
CA VAL A 82 -5.08 0.87 -12.99
C VAL A 82 -6.11 0.89 -11.87
N PHE A 83 -7.34 1.27 -12.22
CA PHE A 83 -8.46 1.41 -11.29
C PHE A 83 -9.78 1.15 -12.00
N ASN A 84 -10.66 0.35 -11.38
CA ASN A 84 -11.98 0.06 -11.93
C ASN A 84 -13.00 1.17 -11.61
N ALA A 85 -12.89 2.32 -12.29
CA ALA A 85 -13.72 3.49 -12.04
C ALA A 85 -15.23 3.21 -12.12
N SER A 86 -15.67 2.45 -13.13
CA SER A 86 -17.09 2.10 -13.32
C SER A 86 -17.67 1.31 -12.16
N PHE A 87 -16.87 0.43 -11.53
CA PHE A 87 -17.30 -0.34 -10.38
C PHE A 87 -17.60 0.54 -9.16
N PHE A 88 -16.81 1.60 -8.97
CA PHE A 88 -16.99 2.56 -7.88
C PHE A 88 -17.92 3.73 -8.23
N GLY A 89 -18.55 3.72 -9.42
CA GLY A 89 -19.40 4.81 -9.87
C GLY A 89 -18.65 6.13 -10.13
N VAL A 90 -17.32 6.05 -10.33
CA VAL A 90 -16.45 7.20 -10.58
C VAL A 90 -16.37 7.46 -12.08
N SER A 91 -16.50 8.72 -12.50
CA SER A 91 -16.34 9.08 -13.91
C SER A 91 -14.89 8.92 -14.38
N PRO A 92 -14.61 8.64 -15.67
CA PRO A 92 -13.23 8.52 -16.15
C PRO A 92 -12.37 9.77 -15.88
N TYR A 93 -12.97 10.96 -15.98
CA TYR A 93 -12.29 12.24 -15.75
C TYR A 93 -11.91 12.43 -14.28
N GLU A 94 -12.82 12.07 -13.37
CA GLU A 94 -12.55 12.08 -11.93
C GLU A 94 -11.49 11.05 -11.57
N ALA A 95 -11.63 9.82 -12.09
CA ALA A 95 -10.67 8.75 -11.86
C ALA A 95 -9.26 9.13 -12.29
N GLU A 96 -9.09 9.84 -13.41
CA GLU A 96 -7.78 10.32 -13.87
C GLU A 96 -7.14 11.30 -12.87
N SER A 97 -7.95 12.15 -12.25
CA SER A 97 -7.51 13.19 -11.30
C SER A 97 -7.32 12.67 -9.87
N MET A 98 -7.80 11.46 -9.55
CA MET A 98 -7.66 10.89 -8.21
C MET A 98 -6.21 10.51 -7.90
N ASP A 99 -5.77 10.73 -6.65
CA ASP A 99 -4.51 10.16 -6.17
C ASP A 99 -4.53 8.62 -6.33
N PRO A 100 -3.54 7.99 -6.99
CA PRO A 100 -3.42 6.54 -7.09
C PRO A 100 -3.53 5.81 -5.74
N GLN A 101 -3.09 6.42 -4.64
CA GLN A 101 -3.23 5.85 -3.30
C GLN A 101 -4.69 5.69 -2.89
N LEU A 102 -5.53 6.70 -3.18
CA LEU A 102 -6.96 6.64 -2.89
C LEU A 102 -7.64 5.53 -3.70
N ARG A 103 -7.26 5.37 -4.97
CA ARG A 103 -7.77 4.30 -5.84
C ARG A 103 -7.44 2.91 -5.27
N VAL A 104 -6.20 2.71 -4.82
CA VAL A 104 -5.76 1.46 -4.17
C VAL A 104 -6.50 1.22 -2.85
N ILE A 105 -6.72 2.27 -2.04
CA ILE A 105 -7.45 2.16 -0.78
C ILE A 105 -8.92 1.76 -1.02
N LEU A 106 -9.59 2.33 -2.04
CA LEU A 106 -10.98 1.98 -2.37
C LEU A 106 -11.13 0.49 -2.72
N GLU A 107 -10.25 -0.02 -3.58
CA GLU A 107 -10.22 -1.43 -3.92
C GLU A 107 -9.88 -2.32 -2.72
N ALA A 108 -8.96 -1.89 -1.86
CA ALA A 108 -8.61 -2.62 -0.65
C ALA A 108 -9.79 -2.69 0.32
N VAL A 109 -10.48 -1.57 0.57
CA VAL A 109 -11.65 -1.52 1.45
C VAL A 109 -12.75 -2.45 0.94
N TYR A 110 -13.05 -2.40 -0.36
CA TYR A 110 -14.02 -3.33 -0.95
C TYR A 110 -13.65 -4.79 -0.72
N LYS A 111 -12.41 -5.18 -1.03
CA LYS A 111 -11.92 -6.56 -0.80
C LYS A 111 -11.92 -6.96 0.67
N SER A 112 -11.76 -6.00 1.59
CA SER A 112 -11.82 -6.27 3.02
C SER A 112 -13.24 -6.61 3.48
N PHE A 113 -14.26 -5.99 2.87
CA PHE A 113 -15.65 -6.38 3.06
C PHE A 113 -15.92 -7.76 2.49
N GLU A 114 -15.47 -8.07 1.27
CA GLU A 114 -15.60 -9.43 0.70
C GLU A 114 -14.96 -10.51 1.58
N SER A 115 -13.80 -10.20 2.18
CA SER A 115 -13.12 -11.10 3.11
C SER A 115 -13.85 -11.27 4.44
N ALA A 116 -14.73 -10.34 4.82
CA ALA A 116 -15.49 -10.43 6.07
C ALA A 116 -16.72 -11.33 5.98
N GLY A 117 -17.10 -11.74 4.77
CA GLY A 117 -18.35 -12.45 4.48
C GLY A 117 -19.54 -11.52 4.32
#